data_AF-J3CUJ8-F1
#
_entry.id   AF-J3CUJ8-F1
#
_cell.length_a   1.000
_cell.length_b   1.000
_cell.length_c   1.000
_cell.angle_alpha   90.00
_cell.angle_beta   90.00
_cell.angle_gamma   90.00
#
_symmetry.space_group_name_H-M   'P 1'
#
loop_
_entity.id
_entity.type
_entity.pdbx_description
1 polymer ?
#
loop_
_entity_poly.entity_id
_entity_poly.type
_entity_poly.pdbx_seq_one_letter_code
_entity_poly.pdbx_strand_id
1 'polypeptide(L)'
;MAPPKLVLQTTYAELLDRSTHAAFDGAFAEDGSFIAKTVKQRKYWYFQTGAGDRSQRYVGPETPELLDRIARHKELRDDIKERRALVSTLVRSFGLPRPIPDIGNVLAALANAGVFRLRGVLVGTVAFQTYPAMLSMRLPGALLQTGDIDIAQFRNASVAVGDSTPPVLDVLKEVDATFRAVPHVVDGRRVTSYAAKGGVRVDFLTPNTGRETGEPQALPALQTDAQPLRFLDYLIHDPEPAVILHASGVSVHVPAPARFAIHKLIVSRRRREGAAKRDKDIQQAEALLRALSELRPHDLKEAWDEARERGPTWRQLLEEALSEIGSVTRDLTLRTVGAVRSLLPGIDLEFDSAPPRYDVSRDVVAFAGRALGRQVACAISREALDDHFGADGLDKEGRVQAFLRSRSKIEQMARAKYLNGTIEEPDAVLVKTSDVRGAAKSSRR
;
A
#
# COMPACT_ATOMS: atom_id res chain seq x y z
N MET A 1 -16.73 13.56 19.68
CA MET A 1 -16.69 14.18 18.33
C MET A 1 -15.39 13.76 17.68
N ALA A 2 -15.40 13.18 16.47
CA ALA A 2 -14.13 12.86 15.80
C ALA A 2 -13.34 14.16 15.60
N PRO A 3 -12.06 14.24 16.00
CA PRO A 3 -11.29 15.45 15.83
C PRO A 3 -11.18 15.80 14.34
N PRO A 4 -11.12 17.09 13.96
CA PRO A 4 -11.16 17.48 12.55
C PRO A 4 -9.97 16.88 11.80
N LYS A 5 -10.23 16.29 10.63
CA LYS A 5 -9.23 15.65 9.75
C LYS A 5 -8.01 16.55 9.49
N LEU A 6 -8.22 17.86 9.38
CA LEU A 6 -7.17 18.85 9.19
C LEU A 6 -6.20 18.95 10.39
N VAL A 7 -6.70 18.85 11.63
CA VAL A 7 -5.85 18.93 12.83
C VAL A 7 -4.96 17.69 12.94
N LEU A 8 -5.47 16.51 12.58
CA LEU A 8 -4.66 15.29 12.48
C LEU A 8 -3.53 15.48 11.45
N GLN A 9 -3.87 15.99 10.27
CA GLN A 9 -2.93 16.22 9.17
C GLN A 9 -1.81 17.17 9.57
N THR A 10 -2.15 18.32 10.15
CA THR A 10 -1.15 19.31 10.56
C THR A 10 -0.27 18.79 11.70
N THR A 11 -0.86 18.13 12.70
CA THR A 11 -0.12 17.52 13.82
C THR A 11 0.87 16.45 13.33
N TYR A 12 0.45 15.60 12.39
CA TYR A 12 1.33 14.58 11.82
C TYR A 12 2.41 15.17 10.91
N ALA A 13 2.06 16.16 10.08
CA ALA A 13 3.02 16.85 9.22
C ALA A 13 4.11 17.54 10.06
N GLU A 14 3.75 18.19 11.15
CA GLU A 14 4.69 18.79 12.09
C GLU A 14 5.59 17.74 12.76
N LEU A 15 5.01 16.62 13.22
CA LEU A 15 5.81 15.54 13.78
C LEU A 15 6.78 14.94 12.74
N LEU A 16 6.32 14.74 11.50
CA LEU A 16 7.12 14.20 10.41
C LEU A 16 8.31 15.11 10.11
N ASP A 17 8.05 16.41 9.96
CA ASP A 17 9.09 17.39 9.71
C ASP A 17 10.13 17.40 10.84
N ARG A 18 9.69 17.57 12.09
CA ARG A 18 10.57 17.61 13.27
C ARG A 18 11.35 16.31 13.46
N SER A 19 10.72 15.15 13.25
CA SER A 19 11.38 13.84 13.42
C SER A 19 12.43 13.60 12.34
N THR A 20 12.15 14.04 11.11
CA THR A 20 13.08 13.89 10.01
C THR A 20 14.31 14.79 10.18
N HIS A 21 14.11 16.02 10.69
CA HIS A 21 15.21 16.91 11.06
C HIS A 21 16.03 16.34 12.23
N ALA A 22 15.38 15.94 13.32
CA ALA A 22 16.09 15.36 14.46
C ALA A 22 16.90 14.10 14.10
N ALA A 23 16.39 13.26 13.19
CA ALA A 23 17.12 12.10 12.70
C ALA A 23 18.34 12.48 11.82
N PHE A 24 18.25 13.59 11.09
CA PHE A 24 19.37 14.13 10.34
C PHE A 24 20.43 14.70 11.27
N ASP A 25 20.03 15.55 12.23
CA ASP A 25 20.95 16.21 13.16
C ASP A 25 21.62 15.19 14.09
N GLY A 26 20.88 14.22 14.63
CA GLY A 26 21.46 13.16 15.45
C GLY A 26 22.46 12.25 14.71
N ALA A 27 22.43 12.21 13.38
CA ALA A 27 23.34 11.39 12.59
C ALA A 27 24.72 12.05 12.35
N PHE A 28 24.81 13.38 12.47
CA PHE A 28 25.99 14.18 12.13
C PHE A 28 26.35 15.13 13.27
N ALA A 29 27.61 15.12 13.72
CA ALA A 29 28.05 15.96 14.82
C ALA A 29 28.09 17.45 14.39
N GLU A 30 28.05 18.38 15.35
CA GLU A 30 28.13 19.82 15.04
C GLU A 30 29.51 20.23 14.48
N ASP A 31 30.57 19.49 14.81
CA ASP A 31 31.97 19.84 14.56
C ASP A 31 32.55 19.25 13.25
N GLY A 32 31.70 18.90 12.29
CA GLY A 32 32.13 18.43 10.96
C GLY A 32 31.71 19.32 9.80
N SER A 33 31.91 18.80 8.58
CA SER A 33 31.60 19.51 7.34
C SER A 33 30.91 18.60 6.32
N PHE A 34 29.97 19.18 5.58
CA PHE A 34 29.29 18.54 4.46
C PHE A 34 30.08 18.77 3.17
N ILE A 35 30.41 17.68 2.47
CA ILE A 35 31.23 17.68 1.25
C ILE A 35 30.47 16.93 0.16
N ALA A 36 30.38 17.54 -1.01
CA ALA A 36 29.78 16.91 -2.18
C ALA A 36 30.81 16.12 -3.00
N LYS A 37 30.39 14.98 -3.55
CA LYS A 37 31.13 14.16 -4.50
C LYS A 37 30.27 13.81 -5.70
N THR A 38 30.85 13.85 -6.89
CA THR A 38 30.17 13.42 -8.12
C THR A 38 30.55 11.97 -8.43
N VAL A 39 29.57 11.09 -8.50
CA VAL A 39 29.73 9.67 -8.88
C VAL A 39 28.77 9.38 -10.03
N LYS A 40 29.30 8.93 -11.18
CA LYS A 40 28.52 8.59 -12.38
C LYS A 40 27.49 9.67 -12.75
N GLN A 41 27.95 10.93 -12.88
CA GLN A 41 27.15 12.12 -13.20
C GLN A 41 26.06 12.53 -12.19
N ARG A 42 25.98 11.87 -11.02
CA ARG A 42 25.09 12.28 -9.92
C ARG A 42 25.92 12.80 -8.75
N LYS A 43 25.43 13.85 -8.08
CA LYS A 43 26.08 14.46 -6.93
C LYS A 43 25.53 13.87 -5.64
N TYR A 44 26.42 13.52 -4.73
CA TYR A 44 26.11 12.91 -3.43
C TYR A 44 26.84 13.68 -2.33
N TRP A 45 26.21 13.79 -1.18
CA TRP A 45 26.75 14.48 -0.01
C TRP A 45 27.23 13.49 1.04
N TYR A 46 28.36 13.84 1.64
CA TYR A 46 29.01 13.10 2.72
C TYR A 46 29.33 14.07 3.86
N PHE A 47 29.27 13.56 5.08
CA PHE A 47 29.65 14.30 6.27
C PHE A 47 31.01 13.80 6.76
N GLN A 48 31.93 14.72 7.02
CA GLN A 48 33.29 14.42 7.41
C GLN A 48 33.65 15.08 8.74
N THR A 49 34.20 14.28 9.67
CA THR A 49 34.73 14.74 10.96
C THR A 49 36.26 14.62 11.00
N GLY A 50 36.94 15.59 11.63
CA GLY A 50 38.38 15.55 11.91
C GLY A 50 39.35 15.75 10.73
N ALA A 51 40.56 16.22 11.06
CA ALA A 51 41.66 16.46 10.10
C ALA A 51 42.56 15.22 9.84
N GLY A 52 42.33 14.11 10.55
CA GLY A 52 43.12 12.87 10.51
C GLY A 52 42.52 11.75 9.63
N ASP A 53 42.23 10.58 10.21
CA ASP A 53 41.58 9.47 9.51
C ASP A 53 40.15 9.86 9.13
N ARG A 54 39.97 10.18 7.84
CA ARG A 54 38.78 10.86 7.31
C ARG A 54 37.60 9.88 7.23
N SER A 55 36.98 9.57 8.36
CA SER A 55 35.72 8.85 8.35
C SER A 55 34.64 9.72 7.71
N GLN A 56 34.03 9.20 6.64
CA GLN A 56 32.97 9.88 5.90
C GLN A 56 31.68 9.10 6.08
N ARG A 57 30.63 9.80 6.55
CA ARG A 57 29.28 9.25 6.65
C ARG A 57 28.46 9.68 5.44
N TYR A 58 27.67 8.77 4.90
CA TYR A 58 26.80 9.09 3.77
C TYR A 58 25.61 9.91 4.25
N VAL A 59 25.32 10.99 3.52
CA VAL A 59 24.21 11.90 3.84
C VAL A 59 23.05 11.66 2.90
N GLY A 60 23.30 11.61 1.60
CA GLY A 60 22.25 11.45 0.59
C GLY A 60 22.65 11.93 -0.80
N PRO A 61 21.81 11.72 -1.82
CA PRO A 61 21.96 12.35 -3.12
C PRO A 61 21.58 13.84 -3.01
N GLU A 62 22.22 14.67 -3.82
CA GLU A 62 21.85 16.08 -3.90
C GLU A 62 20.41 16.23 -4.38
N THR A 63 19.62 16.92 -3.56
CA THR A 63 18.21 17.29 -3.80
C THR A 63 18.00 18.66 -3.15
N PRO A 64 17.07 19.49 -3.63
CA PRO A 64 16.74 20.77 -2.98
C PRO A 64 16.47 20.59 -1.48
N GLU A 65 15.73 19.55 -1.11
CA GLU A 65 15.36 19.24 0.28
C GLU A 65 16.58 18.89 1.14
N LEU A 66 17.58 18.19 0.57
CA LEU A 66 18.82 17.89 1.29
C LEU A 66 19.67 19.14 1.51
N LEU A 67 19.77 20.01 0.51
CA LEU A 67 20.55 21.26 0.62
C LEU A 67 19.97 22.17 1.71
N ASP A 68 18.65 22.29 1.77
CA ASP A 68 17.96 23.05 2.83
C ASP A 68 18.19 22.46 4.22
N ARG A 69 18.33 21.14 4.35
CA ARG A 69 18.68 20.49 5.63
C ARG A 69 20.12 20.76 6.03
N ILE A 70 21.06 20.65 5.08
CA ILE A 70 22.48 20.95 5.31
C ILE A 70 22.65 22.40 5.77
N ALA A 71 21.91 23.35 5.17
CA ALA A 71 21.95 24.76 5.57
C ALA A 71 21.48 24.98 7.01
N ARG A 72 20.45 24.24 7.45
CA ARG A 72 19.80 24.41 8.78
C ARG A 72 20.42 23.58 9.91
N HIS A 73 21.35 22.67 9.61
CA HIS A 73 21.97 21.75 10.59
C HIS A 73 22.61 22.45 11.81
N LYS A 74 23.02 23.73 11.68
CA LYS A 74 23.65 24.50 12.77
C LYS A 74 22.66 25.30 13.63
N GLU A 75 21.38 25.34 13.28
CA GLU A 75 20.42 26.30 13.85
C GLU A 75 19.50 25.69 14.93
N LEU A 76 19.54 24.37 15.17
CA LEU A 76 18.48 23.68 15.91
C LEU A 76 18.96 22.99 17.20
N ARG A 77 18.18 23.17 18.28
CA ARG A 77 18.30 22.44 19.54
C ARG A 77 17.31 21.27 19.53
N ASP A 78 17.76 20.09 19.94
CA ASP A 78 16.92 18.88 19.97
C ASP A 78 15.66 19.08 20.84
N ASP A 79 14.51 18.99 20.20
CA ASP A 79 13.20 19.11 20.81
C ASP A 79 12.54 17.72 20.97
N ILE A 80 13.10 16.93 21.88
CA ILE A 80 12.52 15.62 22.25
C ILE A 80 11.15 15.80 22.91
N LYS A 81 10.97 16.87 23.71
CA LYS A 81 9.80 17.06 24.56
C LYS A 81 8.54 17.39 23.76
N GLU A 82 8.60 18.32 22.81
CA GLU A 82 7.41 18.67 22.02
C GLU A 82 7.10 17.56 21.01
N ARG A 83 8.12 16.89 20.43
CA ARG A 83 7.87 15.68 19.62
C ARG A 83 7.15 14.57 20.40
N ARG A 84 7.54 14.30 21.66
CA ARG A 84 6.81 13.36 22.52
C ARG A 84 5.37 13.82 22.76
N ALA A 85 5.13 15.12 22.90
CA ALA A 85 3.78 15.66 23.04
C ALA A 85 2.95 15.45 21.76
N LEU A 86 3.53 15.65 20.57
CA LEU A 86 2.88 15.37 19.28
C LEU A 86 2.53 13.89 19.14
N VAL A 87 3.48 12.98 19.42
CA VAL A 87 3.22 11.53 19.44
C VAL A 87 2.10 11.18 20.40
N SER A 88 2.14 11.71 21.63
CA SER A 88 1.10 11.48 22.63
C SER A 88 -0.27 11.95 22.15
N THR A 89 -0.34 13.12 21.50
CA THR A 89 -1.58 13.66 20.92
C THR A 89 -2.11 12.75 19.81
N LEU A 90 -1.27 12.36 18.86
CA LEU A 90 -1.64 11.45 17.76
C LEU A 90 -2.16 10.09 18.27
N VAL A 91 -1.54 9.54 19.32
CA VAL A 91 -1.97 8.26 19.88
C VAL A 91 -3.23 8.42 20.74
N ARG A 92 -3.22 9.31 21.74
CA ARG A 92 -4.27 9.40 22.76
C ARG A 92 -5.53 10.11 22.27
N SER A 93 -5.37 11.20 21.52
CA SER A 93 -6.49 12.04 21.09
C SER A 93 -7.08 11.56 19.76
N PHE A 94 -6.22 11.09 18.84
CA PHE A 94 -6.66 10.65 17.52
C PHE A 94 -6.85 9.13 17.40
N GLY A 95 -6.29 8.35 18.33
CA GLY A 95 -6.39 6.89 18.35
C GLY A 95 -5.53 6.23 17.28
N LEU A 96 -4.44 6.87 16.85
CA LEU A 96 -3.52 6.27 15.89
C LEU A 96 -2.76 5.10 16.51
N PRO A 97 -2.44 4.05 15.72
CA PRO A 97 -1.76 2.89 16.24
C PRO A 97 -0.32 3.22 16.66
N ARG A 98 0.12 2.50 17.69
CA ARG A 98 1.49 2.49 18.16
C ARG A 98 1.98 1.04 18.15
N PRO A 99 3.21 0.76 17.69
CA PRO A 99 3.77 -0.59 17.79
C PRO A 99 3.89 -1.01 19.26
N ILE A 100 3.96 -2.31 19.50
CA ILE A 100 4.32 -2.82 20.82
C ILE A 100 5.71 -2.28 21.22
N PRO A 101 5.98 -2.04 22.52
CA PRO A 101 7.19 -1.36 22.96
C PRO A 101 8.49 -1.97 22.44
N ASP A 102 8.60 -3.30 22.43
CA ASP A 102 9.81 -3.99 21.99
C ASP A 102 10.12 -3.74 20.50
N ILE A 103 9.08 -3.80 19.65
CA ILE A 103 9.19 -3.46 18.22
C ILE A 103 9.61 -1.99 18.06
N GLY A 104 8.99 -1.09 18.82
CA GLY A 104 9.35 0.33 18.81
C GLY A 104 10.81 0.59 19.23
N ASN A 105 11.31 -0.13 20.25
CA ASN A 105 12.68 -0.01 20.72
C ASN A 105 13.69 -0.53 19.69
N VAL A 106 13.39 -1.67 19.05
CA VAL A 106 14.22 -2.20 17.96
C VAL A 106 14.28 -1.22 16.77
N LEU A 107 13.14 -0.67 16.35
CA LEU A 107 13.12 0.32 15.26
C LEU A 107 13.91 1.59 15.61
N ALA A 108 13.84 2.05 16.86
CA ALA A 108 14.63 3.20 17.32
C ALA A 108 16.14 2.91 17.25
N ALA A 109 16.57 1.73 17.69
CA ALA A 109 17.97 1.32 17.62
C ALA A 109 18.47 1.20 16.17
N LEU A 110 17.67 0.57 15.28
CA LEU A 110 18.00 0.48 13.85
C LEU A 110 18.06 1.85 13.19
N ALA A 111 17.16 2.77 13.54
CA ALA A 111 17.18 4.14 13.04
C ALA A 111 18.45 4.88 13.47
N ASN A 112 18.80 4.81 14.76
CA ASN A 112 20.00 5.43 15.32
C ASN A 112 21.29 4.85 14.73
N ALA A 113 21.33 3.54 14.47
CA ALA A 113 22.45 2.88 13.80
C ALA A 113 22.61 3.32 12.33
N GLY A 114 21.60 3.96 11.75
CA GLY A 114 21.63 4.50 10.39
C GLY A 114 20.98 3.63 9.33
N VAL A 115 20.23 2.58 9.69
CA VAL A 115 19.60 1.66 8.71
C VAL A 115 18.75 2.43 7.69
N PHE A 116 17.89 3.35 8.14
CA PHE A 116 17.04 4.15 7.25
C PHE A 116 17.81 5.26 6.52
N ARG A 117 18.88 5.81 7.11
CA ARG A 117 19.80 6.75 6.44
C ARG A 117 20.49 6.09 5.25
N LEU A 118 20.91 4.84 5.44
CA LEU A 118 21.58 4.03 4.43
C LEU A 118 20.57 3.35 3.48
N ARG A 119 19.40 3.94 3.25
CA ARG A 119 18.37 3.48 2.28
C ARG A 119 17.66 2.18 2.65
N GLY A 120 17.69 1.77 3.92
CA GLY A 120 16.75 0.76 4.42
C GLY A 120 15.32 1.28 4.37
N VAL A 121 14.39 0.41 4.01
CA VAL A 121 12.95 0.68 3.93
C VAL A 121 12.23 -0.31 4.84
N LEU A 122 11.45 0.20 5.80
CA LEU A 122 10.59 -0.61 6.64
C LEU A 122 9.42 -1.11 5.79
N VAL A 123 9.23 -2.43 5.73
CA VAL A 123 8.12 -3.06 4.99
C VAL A 123 7.26 -3.90 5.94
N GLY A 124 6.36 -4.72 5.38
CA GLY A 124 5.55 -5.63 6.17
C GLY A 124 4.46 -4.92 6.99
N THR A 125 4.01 -5.58 8.06
CA THR A 125 2.86 -5.08 8.85
C THR A 125 3.23 -3.86 9.69
N VAL A 126 4.49 -3.71 10.12
CA VAL A 126 4.92 -2.53 10.88
C VAL A 126 4.88 -1.27 10.00
N ALA A 127 5.29 -1.37 8.72
CA ALA A 127 5.11 -0.28 7.76
C ALA A 127 3.64 0.08 7.58
N PHE A 128 2.75 -0.91 7.50
CA PHE A 128 1.31 -0.68 7.37
C PHE A 128 0.72 0.14 8.54
N GLN A 129 1.33 0.09 9.74
CA GLN A 129 0.90 0.89 10.89
C GLN A 129 1.13 2.39 10.73
N THR A 130 1.96 2.85 9.79
CA THR A 130 2.19 4.29 9.58
C THR A 130 1.11 4.95 8.71
N TYR A 131 0.44 4.17 7.85
CA TYR A 131 -0.53 4.68 6.88
C TYR A 131 -1.76 5.39 7.47
N PRO A 132 -2.30 5.04 8.66
CA PRO A 132 -3.35 5.82 9.32
C PRO A 132 -2.98 7.29 9.48
N ALA A 133 -1.72 7.56 9.86
CA ALA A 133 -1.21 8.92 10.01
C ALA A 133 -1.04 9.60 8.64
N MET A 134 -0.37 8.90 7.71
CA MET A 134 -0.05 9.42 6.36
C MET A 134 -1.29 9.73 5.51
N LEU A 135 -2.35 8.93 5.65
CA LEU A 135 -3.61 9.05 4.90
C LEU A 135 -4.72 9.71 5.74
N SER A 136 -4.45 10.04 6.99
CA SER A 136 -5.45 10.64 7.88
C SER A 136 -6.74 9.82 7.99
N MET A 137 -6.57 8.52 8.21
CA MET A 137 -7.63 7.53 8.24
C MET A 137 -7.51 6.62 9.46
N ARG A 138 -8.52 5.78 9.69
CA ARG A 138 -8.46 4.68 10.66
C ARG A 138 -8.38 3.36 9.93
N LEU A 139 -7.48 2.49 10.39
CA LEU A 139 -7.37 1.11 9.89
C LEU A 139 -7.87 0.13 10.97
N PRO A 140 -8.45 -1.02 10.57
CA PRO A 140 -8.85 -2.07 11.51
C PRO A 140 -7.66 -2.59 12.33
N GLY A 141 -7.79 -2.63 13.66
CA GLY A 141 -6.71 -3.02 14.57
C GLY A 141 -6.16 -4.43 14.35
N ALA A 142 -7.00 -5.38 13.93
CA ALA A 142 -6.59 -6.76 13.62
C ALA A 142 -5.53 -6.84 12.50
N LEU A 143 -5.50 -5.86 11.59
CA LEU A 143 -4.53 -5.82 10.49
C LEU A 143 -3.16 -5.29 10.91
N LEU A 144 -3.04 -4.78 12.13
CA LEU A 144 -1.85 -4.09 12.64
C LEU A 144 -0.97 -5.00 13.51
N GLN A 145 -1.45 -6.16 13.95
CA GLN A 145 -0.67 -7.05 14.82
C GLN A 145 0.43 -7.80 14.05
N THR A 146 1.66 -7.76 14.57
CA THR A 146 2.82 -8.49 14.06
C THR A 146 3.90 -8.61 15.15
N GLY A 147 4.65 -9.71 15.16
CA GLY A 147 5.89 -9.87 15.93
C GLY A 147 7.15 -9.63 15.10
N ASP A 148 6.98 -9.42 13.79
CA ASP A 148 8.08 -9.35 12.82
C ASP A 148 8.32 -7.92 12.35
N ILE A 149 9.59 -7.55 12.23
CA ILE A 149 10.10 -6.33 11.60
C ILE A 149 10.81 -6.72 10.31
N ASP A 150 10.30 -6.23 9.18
CA ASP A 150 10.90 -6.48 7.87
C ASP A 150 11.61 -5.23 7.37
N ILE A 151 12.92 -5.32 7.13
CA ILE A 151 13.72 -4.24 6.54
C ILE A 151 14.17 -4.67 5.15
N ALA A 152 13.83 -3.86 4.15
CA ALA A 152 14.20 -4.09 2.77
C ALA A 152 15.21 -3.05 2.28
N GLN A 153 16.15 -3.45 1.41
CA GLN A 153 17.11 -2.54 0.80
C GLN A 153 17.51 -3.03 -0.60
N PHE A 154 17.70 -2.10 -1.54
CA PHE A 154 18.33 -2.45 -2.82
C PHE A 154 19.82 -2.76 -2.62
N ARG A 155 20.28 -3.92 -3.12
CA ARG A 155 21.70 -4.30 -3.11
C ARG A 155 22.61 -3.21 -3.69
N ASN A 156 22.21 -2.59 -4.81
CA ASN A 156 23.02 -1.54 -5.46
C ASN A 156 23.16 -0.29 -4.58
N ALA A 157 22.12 0.05 -3.81
CA ALA A 157 22.19 1.14 -2.84
C ALA A 157 23.19 0.80 -1.73
N SER A 158 23.16 -0.44 -1.22
CA SER A 158 24.11 -0.88 -0.19
C SER A 158 25.58 -0.83 -0.64
N VAL A 159 25.89 -1.05 -1.91
CA VAL A 159 27.28 -1.06 -2.42
C VAL A 159 27.77 0.36 -2.70
N ALA A 160 26.89 1.26 -3.15
CA ALA A 160 27.27 2.59 -3.63
C ALA A 160 27.52 3.61 -2.51
N VAL A 161 27.10 3.31 -1.28
CA VAL A 161 27.02 4.28 -0.18
C VAL A 161 28.37 4.54 0.51
N GLY A 162 29.29 3.56 0.54
CA GLY A 162 30.62 3.73 1.14
C GLY A 162 30.62 4.05 2.65
N ASP A 163 29.48 3.85 3.31
CA ASP A 163 29.20 3.98 4.75
C ASP A 163 28.47 2.69 5.19
N SER A 164 28.60 2.32 6.46
CA SER A 164 27.97 1.12 7.01
C SER A 164 27.53 1.30 8.45
N THR A 165 26.45 0.64 8.85
CA THR A 165 26.09 0.47 10.25
C THR A 165 27.10 -0.43 10.97
N PRO A 166 27.13 -0.45 12.31
CA PRO A 166 27.67 -1.60 13.04
C PRO A 166 26.96 -2.90 12.63
N PRO A 167 27.53 -4.09 12.94
CA PRO A 167 26.86 -5.35 12.70
C PRO A 167 25.46 -5.34 13.31
N VAL A 168 24.44 -5.65 12.49
CA VAL A 168 23.04 -5.55 12.92
C VAL A 168 22.78 -6.36 14.19
N LEU A 169 23.39 -7.54 14.34
CA LEU A 169 23.23 -8.36 15.55
C LEU A 169 23.67 -7.62 16.82
N ASP A 170 24.71 -6.79 16.74
CA ASP A 170 25.22 -6.05 17.88
C ASP A 170 24.24 -4.92 18.25
N VAL A 171 23.74 -4.19 17.25
CA VAL A 171 22.68 -3.18 17.42
C VAL A 171 21.42 -3.79 18.05
N LEU A 172 21.02 -4.99 17.62
CA LEU A 172 19.86 -5.68 18.19
C LEU A 172 20.12 -6.12 19.64
N LYS A 173 21.33 -6.57 19.96
CA LYS A 173 21.70 -6.99 21.32
C LYS A 173 21.78 -5.84 22.33
N GLU A 174 22.02 -4.61 21.87
CA GLU A 174 21.90 -3.41 22.71
C GLU A 174 20.47 -3.20 23.22
N VAL A 175 19.47 -3.63 22.44
CA VAL A 175 18.05 -3.59 22.83
C VAL A 175 17.67 -4.80 23.67
N ASP A 176 18.04 -6.00 23.22
CA ASP A 176 17.80 -7.26 23.92
C ASP A 176 18.96 -8.24 23.71
N ALA A 177 19.73 -8.49 24.77
CA ALA A 177 20.90 -9.37 24.74
C ALA A 177 20.58 -10.82 24.32
N THR A 178 19.31 -11.22 24.28
CA THR A 178 18.85 -12.55 23.84
C THR A 178 18.76 -12.70 22.32
N PHE A 179 18.92 -11.63 21.54
CA PHE A 179 18.93 -11.73 20.07
C PHE A 179 20.00 -12.70 19.57
N ARG A 180 19.60 -13.57 18.64
CA ARG A 180 20.47 -14.54 17.96
C ARG A 180 20.20 -14.52 16.46
N ALA A 181 21.25 -14.79 15.69
CA ALA A 181 21.13 -15.09 14.26
C ALA A 181 20.33 -16.38 14.06
N VAL A 182 19.40 -16.36 13.11
CA VAL A 182 18.67 -17.54 12.65
C VAL A 182 19.35 -18.03 11.38
N PRO A 183 19.94 -19.25 11.37
CA PRO A 183 20.57 -19.80 10.18
C PRO A 183 19.61 -19.86 9.00
N HIS A 184 20.06 -19.43 7.82
CA HIS A 184 19.24 -19.46 6.62
C HIS A 184 19.00 -20.90 6.12
N VAL A 185 17.80 -21.17 5.59
CA VAL A 185 17.36 -22.54 5.23
C VAL A 185 18.16 -23.13 4.07
N VAL A 186 18.53 -22.32 3.07
CA VAL A 186 19.27 -22.78 1.87
C VAL A 186 20.78 -22.79 2.09
N ASP A 187 21.29 -21.86 2.90
CA ASP A 187 22.72 -21.74 3.21
C ASP A 187 22.87 -21.36 4.68
N GLY A 188 23.05 -22.38 5.54
CA GLY A 188 23.13 -22.20 6.98
C GLY A 188 24.29 -21.34 7.48
N ARG A 189 25.23 -20.95 6.59
CA ARG A 189 26.32 -20.01 6.93
C ARG A 189 25.88 -18.54 6.81
N ARG A 190 24.75 -18.28 6.17
CA ARG A 190 24.25 -16.93 5.88
C ARG A 190 23.11 -16.60 6.85
N VAL A 191 22.96 -15.31 7.15
CA VAL A 191 22.02 -14.83 8.17
C VAL A 191 21.19 -13.69 7.60
N THR A 192 19.91 -13.98 7.33
CA THR A 192 18.93 -12.99 6.86
C THR A 192 17.96 -12.55 7.95
N SER A 193 18.04 -13.18 9.12
CA SER A 193 16.98 -13.16 10.12
C SER A 193 17.56 -13.25 11.53
N TYR A 194 16.98 -12.49 12.45
CA TYR A 194 17.38 -12.41 13.83
C TYR A 194 16.15 -12.54 14.73
N ALA A 195 16.26 -13.28 15.84
CA ALA A 195 15.15 -13.49 16.76
C ALA A 195 15.59 -13.34 18.22
N ALA A 196 14.73 -12.74 19.03
CA ALA A 196 14.87 -12.65 20.48
C ALA A 196 13.96 -13.65 21.21
N LYS A 197 14.26 -13.97 22.47
CA LYS A 197 13.43 -14.91 23.27
C LYS A 197 12.01 -14.40 23.51
N GLY A 198 11.78 -13.09 23.43
CA GLY A 198 10.46 -12.46 23.54
C GLY A 198 9.57 -12.60 22.30
N GLY A 199 10.03 -13.30 21.25
CA GLY A 199 9.26 -13.53 20.02
C GLY A 199 9.38 -12.41 18.98
N VAL A 200 10.12 -11.34 19.26
CA VAL A 200 10.46 -10.33 18.26
C VAL A 200 11.43 -10.92 17.24
N ARG A 201 11.11 -10.72 15.98
CA ARG A 201 11.91 -11.15 14.84
C ARG A 201 12.22 -9.98 13.92
N VAL A 202 13.44 -9.94 13.39
CA VAL A 202 13.89 -8.96 12.40
C VAL A 202 14.40 -9.68 11.17
N ASP A 203 13.77 -9.44 10.03
CA ASP A 203 14.10 -10.04 8.74
C ASP A 203 14.63 -8.97 7.78
N PHE A 204 15.72 -9.30 7.07
CA PHE A 204 16.33 -8.44 6.05
C PHE A 204 16.05 -8.98 4.67
N LEU A 205 15.58 -8.10 3.78
CA LEU A 205 15.03 -8.44 2.48
C LEU A 205 15.73 -7.63 1.38
N THR A 206 15.88 -8.22 0.21
CA THR A 206 16.40 -7.51 -0.98
C THR A 206 15.58 -7.90 -2.21
N PRO A 207 15.45 -7.03 -3.21
CA PRO A 207 14.80 -7.43 -4.45
C PRO A 207 15.54 -8.58 -5.15
N ASN A 208 14.77 -9.55 -5.61
CA ASN A 208 15.31 -10.65 -6.39
C ASN A 208 15.63 -10.21 -7.83
N THR A 209 16.88 -10.41 -8.25
CA THR A 209 17.34 -10.15 -9.62
C THR A 209 17.56 -11.48 -10.34
N GLY A 210 16.71 -11.80 -11.32
CA GLY A 210 16.86 -13.00 -12.14
C GLY A 210 16.08 -14.22 -11.63
N ARG A 211 16.72 -15.41 -11.66
CA ARG A 211 16.08 -16.69 -11.27
C ARG A 211 15.93 -16.75 -9.75
N GLU A 212 14.83 -17.31 -9.27
CA GLU A 212 14.65 -17.62 -7.83
C GLU A 212 15.60 -18.77 -7.44
N THR A 213 16.79 -18.42 -6.98
CA THR A 213 17.72 -19.38 -6.35
C THR A 213 17.46 -19.51 -4.85
N GLY A 214 16.88 -18.47 -4.23
CA GLY A 214 16.70 -18.38 -2.79
C GLY A 214 18.00 -18.12 -2.02
N GLU A 215 19.11 -17.92 -2.72
CA GLU A 215 20.42 -17.68 -2.10
C GLU A 215 20.50 -16.29 -1.46
N PRO A 216 20.88 -16.18 -0.18
CA PRO A 216 21.02 -14.89 0.50
C PRO A 216 22.05 -13.97 -0.15
N GLN A 217 21.70 -12.70 -0.29
CA GLN A 217 22.60 -11.68 -0.83
C GLN A 217 23.14 -10.80 0.29
N ALA A 218 24.41 -10.43 0.23
CA ALA A 218 25.01 -9.52 1.20
C ALA A 218 24.47 -8.09 1.02
N LEU A 219 24.22 -7.42 2.15
CA LEU A 219 23.98 -5.98 2.26
C LEU A 219 25.12 -5.33 3.07
N PRO A 220 26.27 -5.01 2.42
CA PRO A 220 27.44 -4.48 3.11
C PRO A 220 27.20 -3.22 3.97
N ALA A 221 26.28 -2.35 3.57
CA ALA A 221 25.96 -1.12 4.28
C ALA A 221 25.24 -1.40 5.61
N LEU A 222 24.59 -2.56 5.73
CA LEU A 222 23.91 -3.00 6.95
C LEU A 222 24.69 -4.12 7.66
N GLN A 223 25.86 -4.51 7.14
CA GLN A 223 26.69 -5.60 7.68
C GLN A 223 25.88 -6.88 8.00
N THR A 224 24.96 -7.26 7.11
CA THR A 224 24.11 -8.45 7.22
C THR A 224 23.85 -9.06 5.83
N ASP A 225 23.25 -10.24 5.78
CA ASP A 225 22.66 -10.78 4.56
C ASP A 225 21.16 -10.51 4.50
N ALA A 226 20.60 -10.64 3.31
CA ALA A 226 19.19 -10.43 3.04
C ALA A 226 18.60 -11.50 2.11
N GLN A 227 17.35 -11.83 2.36
CA GLN A 227 16.56 -12.76 1.57
C GLN A 227 16.10 -12.08 0.28
N PRO A 228 16.43 -12.64 -0.91
CA PRO A 228 15.85 -12.13 -2.15
C PRO A 228 14.37 -12.49 -2.27
N LEU A 229 13.53 -11.49 -2.52
CA LEU A 229 12.08 -11.65 -2.76
C LEU A 229 11.66 -11.02 -4.08
N ARG A 230 10.74 -11.67 -4.80
CA ARG A 230 10.13 -11.09 -6.01
C ARG A 230 9.20 -9.94 -5.66
N PHE A 231 9.07 -9.01 -6.60
CA PHE A 231 8.19 -7.83 -6.53
C PHE A 231 8.56 -6.82 -5.45
N LEU A 232 9.59 -7.11 -4.65
CA LEU A 232 10.09 -6.20 -3.64
C LEU A 232 10.70 -4.94 -4.28
N ASP A 233 11.26 -5.05 -5.49
CA ASP A 233 11.77 -3.91 -6.26
C ASP A 233 10.68 -2.86 -6.52
N TYR A 234 9.47 -3.29 -6.85
CA TYR A 234 8.33 -2.40 -7.01
C TYR A 234 7.87 -1.81 -5.68
N LEU A 235 7.84 -2.62 -4.61
CA LEU A 235 7.35 -2.20 -3.31
C LEU A 235 8.21 -1.07 -2.72
N ILE A 236 9.54 -1.21 -2.80
CA ILE A 236 10.49 -0.29 -2.16
C ILE A 236 11.01 0.79 -3.13
N HIS A 237 10.48 0.85 -4.35
CA HIS A 237 10.77 1.94 -5.28
C HIS A 237 10.12 3.23 -4.80
N ASP A 238 10.92 4.30 -4.71
CA ASP A 238 10.52 5.64 -4.28
C ASP A 238 9.74 5.64 -2.94
N PRO A 239 10.39 5.25 -1.83
CA PRO A 239 9.74 5.14 -0.53
C PRO A 239 9.43 6.53 0.07
N GLU A 240 8.34 6.62 0.82
CA GLU A 240 7.91 7.84 1.51
C GLU A 240 8.50 7.91 2.94
N PRO A 241 8.88 9.09 3.44
CA PRO A 241 9.25 9.26 4.85
C PRO A 241 8.01 9.10 5.74
N ALA A 242 8.19 8.43 6.88
CA ALA A 242 7.14 8.22 7.86
C ALA A 242 7.68 8.24 9.28
N VAL A 243 6.77 8.41 10.26
CA VAL A 243 7.13 8.36 11.68
C VAL A 243 6.42 7.20 12.35
N ILE A 244 7.20 6.32 12.98
CA ILE A 244 6.67 5.36 13.94
C ILE A 244 6.34 6.10 15.23
N LEU A 245 5.10 5.99 15.69
CA LEU A 245 4.57 6.65 16.89
C LEU A 245 5.06 5.97 18.18
N HIS A 246 6.38 5.95 18.37
CA HIS A 246 7.06 5.41 19.55
C HIS A 246 8.04 6.44 20.12
N ALA A 247 8.09 6.56 21.44
CA ALA A 247 8.89 7.57 22.14
C ALA A 247 8.64 9.00 21.59
N SER A 248 9.68 9.66 21.06
CA SER A 248 9.62 10.99 20.43
C SER A 248 9.38 10.94 18.91
N GLY A 249 8.92 9.81 18.39
CA GLY A 249 8.78 9.59 16.95
C GLY A 249 10.08 9.06 16.35
N VAL A 250 10.02 7.88 15.74
CA VAL A 250 11.15 7.28 15.03
C VAL A 250 10.98 7.51 13.54
N SER A 251 11.91 8.27 12.94
CA SER A 251 11.93 8.55 11.50
C SER A 251 12.34 7.30 10.72
N VAL A 252 11.51 6.89 9.76
CA VAL A 252 11.72 5.72 8.90
C VAL A 252 11.35 6.04 7.46
N HIS A 253 11.71 5.16 6.52
CA HIS A 253 11.16 5.15 5.18
C HIS A 253 10.25 3.94 5.01
N VAL A 254 9.09 4.11 4.40
CA VAL A 254 8.12 3.03 4.12
C VAL A 254 7.74 3.04 2.63
N PRO A 255 7.23 1.93 2.07
CA PRO A 255 6.63 1.94 0.74
C PRO A 255 5.53 3.00 0.63
N ALA A 256 5.45 3.64 -0.54
CA ALA A 256 4.29 4.48 -0.87
C ALA A 256 2.99 3.66 -0.66
N PRO A 257 1.95 4.21 -0.01
CA PRO A 257 0.77 3.42 0.35
C PRO A 257 0.09 2.76 -0.86
N ALA A 258 0.10 3.42 -2.03
CA ALA A 258 -0.42 2.87 -3.28
C ALA A 258 0.37 1.62 -3.73
N ARG A 259 1.71 1.70 -3.78
CA ARG A 259 2.57 0.55 -4.10
C ARG A 259 2.39 -0.58 -3.10
N PHE A 260 2.21 -0.27 -1.81
CA PHE A 260 1.93 -1.28 -0.80
C PHE A 260 0.63 -2.04 -1.09
N ALA A 261 -0.45 -1.32 -1.36
CA ALA A 261 -1.75 -1.93 -1.66
C ALA A 261 -1.69 -2.84 -2.90
N ILE A 262 -1.08 -2.36 -3.98
CA ILE A 262 -0.90 -3.13 -5.23
C ILE A 262 0.01 -4.34 -5.02
N HIS A 263 1.12 -4.17 -4.29
CA HIS A 263 2.01 -5.27 -3.96
C HIS A 263 1.29 -6.35 -3.13
N LYS A 264 0.44 -5.95 -2.17
CA LYS A 264 -0.36 -6.89 -1.35
C LYS A 264 -1.32 -7.73 -2.18
N LEU A 265 -1.98 -7.14 -3.17
CA LEU A 265 -2.78 -7.90 -4.14
C LEU A 265 -1.93 -8.99 -4.81
N ILE A 266 -0.76 -8.62 -5.33
CA ILE A 266 0.12 -9.55 -6.06
C ILE A 266 0.65 -10.68 -5.16
N VAL A 267 1.17 -10.36 -3.98
CA VAL A 267 1.78 -11.39 -3.11
C VAL A 267 0.75 -12.31 -2.47
N SER A 268 -0.50 -11.83 -2.26
CA SER A 268 -1.59 -12.67 -1.74
C SER A 268 -1.80 -13.93 -2.60
N ARG A 269 -1.64 -13.80 -3.92
CA ARG A 269 -1.76 -14.90 -4.90
C ARG A 269 -0.59 -15.88 -4.92
N ARG A 270 0.53 -15.53 -4.28
CA ARG A 270 1.75 -16.36 -4.24
C ARG A 270 2.08 -16.94 -2.87
N ARG A 271 1.33 -16.56 -1.84
CA ARG A 271 1.51 -17.08 -0.47
C ARG A 271 1.26 -18.59 -0.44
N ARG A 272 2.32 -19.36 -0.21
CA ARG A 272 2.24 -20.79 0.11
C ARG A 272 1.91 -21.06 1.58
N GLU A 273 2.08 -20.04 2.42
CA GLU A 273 2.09 -20.13 3.89
C GLU A 273 0.70 -20.17 4.55
N GLY A 274 -0.35 -20.48 3.80
CA GLY A 274 -1.72 -20.71 4.31
C GLY A 274 -2.69 -19.53 4.12
N ALA A 275 -3.98 -19.85 4.24
CA ALA A 275 -5.10 -18.94 3.97
C ALA A 275 -5.07 -17.66 4.82
N ALA A 276 -4.75 -17.75 6.11
CA ALA A 276 -4.78 -16.60 7.02
C ALA A 276 -3.84 -15.45 6.60
N LYS A 277 -2.64 -15.75 6.11
CA LYS A 277 -1.69 -14.72 5.64
C LYS A 277 -2.16 -14.07 4.33
N ARG A 278 -2.73 -14.88 3.43
CA ARG A 278 -3.36 -14.37 2.19
C ARG A 278 -4.54 -13.45 2.54
N ASP A 279 -5.43 -13.89 3.42
CA ASP A 279 -6.62 -13.12 3.81
C ASP A 279 -6.22 -11.80 4.49
N LYS A 280 -5.15 -11.81 5.31
CA LYS A 280 -4.57 -10.59 5.87
C LYS A 280 -4.03 -9.65 4.79
N ASP A 281 -3.33 -10.16 3.79
CA ASP A 281 -2.82 -9.33 2.68
C ASP A 281 -3.97 -8.72 1.87
N ILE A 282 -5.03 -9.49 1.58
CA ILE A 282 -6.24 -8.99 0.89
C ILE A 282 -6.93 -7.91 1.71
N GLN A 283 -7.13 -8.11 3.01
CA GLN A 283 -7.77 -7.10 3.87
C GLN A 283 -6.94 -5.82 4.00
N GLN A 284 -5.61 -5.94 4.08
CA GLN A 284 -4.71 -4.77 4.07
C GLN A 284 -4.78 -4.02 2.74
N ALA A 285 -4.78 -4.74 1.61
CA ALA A 285 -4.95 -4.14 0.29
C ALA A 285 -6.30 -3.43 0.19
N GLU A 286 -7.40 -4.10 0.55
CA GLU A 286 -8.75 -3.53 0.48
C GLU A 286 -8.87 -2.23 1.29
N ALA A 287 -8.34 -2.21 2.53
CA ALA A 287 -8.41 -1.03 3.38
C ALA A 287 -7.70 0.19 2.75
N LEU A 288 -6.52 -0.03 2.15
CA LEU A 288 -5.77 1.04 1.49
C LEU A 288 -6.38 1.45 0.15
N LEU A 289 -6.82 0.50 -0.68
CA LEU A 289 -7.47 0.78 -1.95
C LEU A 289 -8.69 1.69 -1.77
N ARG A 290 -9.53 1.39 -0.77
CA ARG A 290 -10.69 2.23 -0.45
C ARG A 290 -10.28 3.65 -0.09
N ALA A 291 -9.28 3.81 0.77
CA ALA A 291 -8.82 5.12 1.21
C ALA A 291 -8.15 5.91 0.09
N LEU A 292 -7.27 5.26 -0.67
CA LEU A 292 -6.51 5.89 -1.75
C LEU A 292 -7.40 6.37 -2.89
N SER A 293 -8.46 5.63 -3.21
CA SER A 293 -9.43 6.05 -4.22
C SER A 293 -10.08 7.40 -3.92
N GLU A 294 -10.19 7.81 -2.65
CA GLU A 294 -10.69 9.13 -2.25
C GLU A 294 -9.55 10.13 -2.07
N LEU A 295 -8.48 9.73 -1.37
CA LEU A 295 -7.49 10.65 -0.82
C LEU A 295 -6.32 10.92 -1.77
N ARG A 296 -5.91 9.92 -2.56
CA ARG A 296 -4.76 9.97 -3.47
C ARG A 296 -5.06 9.17 -4.76
N PRO A 297 -6.11 9.52 -5.52
CA PRO A 297 -6.54 8.74 -6.68
C PRO A 297 -5.50 8.69 -7.80
N HIS A 298 -4.71 9.76 -7.97
CA HIS A 298 -3.62 9.83 -8.94
C HIS A 298 -2.50 8.84 -8.60
N ASP A 299 -2.00 8.85 -7.36
CA ASP A 299 -0.98 7.91 -6.88
C ASP A 299 -1.43 6.45 -7.05
N LEU A 300 -2.71 6.15 -6.77
CA LEU A 300 -3.27 4.82 -6.97
C LEU A 300 -3.26 4.41 -8.45
N LYS A 301 -3.66 5.34 -9.33
CA LYS A 301 -3.66 5.10 -10.77
C LYS A 301 -2.24 4.87 -11.31
N GLU A 302 -1.28 5.72 -10.94
CA GLU A 302 0.11 5.58 -11.37
C GLU A 302 0.73 4.25 -10.89
N ALA A 303 0.52 3.91 -9.62
CA ALA A 303 1.01 2.64 -9.06
C ALA A 303 0.38 1.43 -9.76
N TRP A 304 -0.91 1.49 -10.09
CA TRP A 304 -1.63 0.46 -10.84
C TRP A 304 -1.09 0.31 -12.26
N ASP A 305 -0.94 1.42 -12.99
CA ASP A 305 -0.48 1.41 -14.38
C ASP A 305 0.96 0.87 -14.47
N GLU A 306 1.88 1.31 -13.61
CA GLU A 306 3.25 0.77 -13.55
C GLU A 306 3.24 -0.75 -13.27
N ALA A 307 2.42 -1.22 -12.32
CA ALA A 307 2.33 -2.63 -12.01
C ALA A 307 1.86 -3.45 -13.24
N ARG A 308 0.89 -2.95 -14.00
CA ARG A 308 0.40 -3.63 -15.22
C ARG A 308 1.38 -3.57 -16.38
N GLU A 309 2.24 -2.55 -16.44
CA GLU A 309 3.28 -2.42 -17.47
C GLU A 309 4.42 -3.41 -17.28
N ARG A 310 4.64 -3.93 -16.05
CA ARG A 310 5.69 -4.91 -15.73
C ARG A 310 5.48 -6.30 -16.36
N GLY A 311 4.35 -6.56 -16.99
CA GLY A 311 4.14 -7.71 -17.87
C GLY A 311 2.92 -8.58 -17.55
N PRO A 312 2.69 -9.65 -18.33
CA PRO A 312 1.46 -10.45 -18.26
C PRO A 312 1.24 -11.12 -16.89
N THR A 313 2.31 -11.59 -16.24
CA THR A 313 2.22 -12.18 -14.90
C THR A 313 1.74 -11.18 -13.87
N TRP A 314 2.18 -9.93 -13.93
CA TRP A 314 1.72 -8.88 -13.01
C TRP A 314 0.24 -8.58 -13.21
N ARG A 315 -0.20 -8.43 -14.46
CA ARG A 315 -1.62 -8.21 -14.79
C ARG A 315 -2.49 -9.34 -14.26
N GLN A 316 -2.11 -10.59 -14.54
CA GLN A 316 -2.85 -11.76 -14.06
C GLN A 316 -2.99 -11.77 -12.53
N LEU A 317 -1.88 -11.66 -11.80
CA LEU A 317 -1.90 -11.71 -10.34
C LEU A 317 -2.73 -10.56 -9.74
N LEU A 318 -2.62 -9.37 -10.33
CA LEU A 318 -3.34 -8.18 -9.89
C LEU A 318 -4.85 -8.30 -10.12
N GLU A 319 -5.26 -8.70 -11.33
CA GLU A 319 -6.66 -8.82 -11.75
C GLU A 319 -7.36 -9.98 -11.01
N GLU A 320 -6.68 -11.12 -10.81
CA GLU A 320 -7.17 -12.21 -9.97
C GLU A 320 -7.39 -11.78 -8.52
N ALA A 321 -6.40 -11.11 -7.90
CA ALA A 321 -6.52 -10.66 -6.52
C ALA A 321 -7.62 -9.60 -6.36
N LEU A 322 -7.77 -8.69 -7.31
CA LEU A 322 -8.83 -7.67 -7.29
C LEU A 322 -10.23 -8.29 -7.40
N SER A 323 -10.36 -9.50 -7.97
CA SER A 323 -11.62 -10.25 -8.00
C SER A 323 -12.05 -10.74 -6.61
N GLU A 324 -11.11 -10.91 -5.68
CA GLU A 324 -11.34 -11.33 -4.29
C GLU A 324 -11.65 -10.15 -3.35
N ILE A 325 -11.44 -8.91 -3.81
CA ILE A 325 -11.76 -7.69 -3.07
C ILE A 325 -13.28 -7.46 -3.06
N GLY A 326 -13.81 -6.95 -1.94
CA GLY A 326 -15.23 -6.60 -1.80
C GLY A 326 -15.71 -5.66 -2.92
N SER A 327 -16.92 -5.90 -3.44
CA SER A 327 -17.49 -5.22 -4.61
C SER A 327 -17.41 -3.69 -4.54
N VAL A 328 -17.72 -3.11 -3.38
CA VAL A 328 -17.63 -1.67 -3.13
C VAL A 328 -16.23 -1.13 -3.42
N THR A 329 -15.21 -1.76 -2.81
CA THR A 329 -13.83 -1.30 -2.93
C THR A 329 -13.29 -1.58 -4.32
N ARG A 330 -13.57 -2.76 -4.87
CA ARG A 330 -13.20 -3.18 -6.22
C ARG A 330 -13.69 -2.19 -7.28
N ASP A 331 -14.97 -1.85 -7.25
CA ASP A 331 -15.58 -0.96 -8.24
C ASP A 331 -15.13 0.50 -8.08
N LEU A 332 -14.83 0.90 -6.85
CA LEU A 332 -14.19 2.19 -6.59
C LEU A 332 -12.77 2.22 -7.18
N THR A 333 -11.95 1.19 -6.94
CA THR A 333 -10.61 1.06 -7.49
C THR A 333 -10.64 1.06 -9.03
N LEU A 334 -11.48 0.23 -9.65
CA LEU A 334 -11.63 0.16 -11.11
C LEU A 334 -11.95 1.54 -11.70
N ARG A 335 -12.89 2.27 -11.09
CA ARG A 335 -13.21 3.64 -11.51
C ARG A 335 -12.01 4.58 -11.35
N THR A 336 -11.30 4.55 -10.22
CA THR A 336 -10.13 5.39 -9.97
C THR A 336 -9.03 5.16 -11.00
N VAL A 337 -8.75 3.90 -11.34
CA VAL A 337 -7.65 3.56 -12.26
C VAL A 337 -8.06 3.62 -13.74
N GLY A 338 -9.35 3.83 -14.03
CA GLY A 338 -9.89 3.87 -15.39
C GLY A 338 -10.03 2.48 -16.04
N ALA A 339 -10.24 1.44 -15.24
CA ALA A 339 -10.46 0.07 -15.68
C ALA A 339 -11.94 -0.33 -15.60
N VAL A 340 -12.30 -1.39 -16.32
CA VAL A 340 -13.66 -1.94 -16.38
C VAL A 340 -13.71 -3.32 -15.73
N ARG A 341 -14.90 -3.77 -15.36
CA ARG A 341 -15.09 -5.09 -14.72
C ARG A 341 -14.66 -6.22 -15.64
N SER A 342 -14.92 -6.14 -16.95
CA SER A 342 -14.49 -7.17 -17.92
C SER A 342 -12.99 -7.47 -17.95
N LEU A 343 -12.16 -6.64 -17.31
CA LEU A 343 -10.75 -6.92 -17.08
C LEU A 343 -10.55 -8.09 -16.09
N LEU A 344 -11.46 -8.27 -15.14
CA LEU A 344 -11.29 -9.20 -14.04
C LEU A 344 -11.62 -10.64 -14.45
N PRO A 345 -10.76 -11.63 -14.14
CA PRO A 345 -11.00 -13.01 -14.51
C PRO A 345 -12.21 -13.58 -13.77
N GLY A 346 -13.08 -14.27 -14.53
CA GLY A 346 -14.26 -14.94 -13.99
C GLY A 346 -15.39 -14.02 -13.55
N ILE A 347 -15.27 -12.70 -13.71
CA ILE A 347 -16.41 -11.81 -13.50
C ILE A 347 -17.35 -11.88 -14.70
N ASP A 348 -18.57 -12.29 -14.42
CA ASP A 348 -19.67 -12.21 -15.36
C ASP A 348 -20.96 -11.93 -14.61
N LEU A 349 -21.95 -11.35 -15.28
CA LEU A 349 -23.30 -11.22 -14.76
C LEU A 349 -24.17 -12.32 -15.37
N GLU A 350 -24.39 -13.36 -14.58
CA GLU A 350 -25.23 -14.50 -14.92
C GLU A 350 -26.64 -14.33 -14.34
N PHE A 351 -27.65 -14.90 -15.00
CA PHE A 351 -29.05 -14.79 -14.61
C PHE A 351 -29.65 -16.18 -14.39
N ASP A 352 -30.33 -16.38 -13.26
CA ASP A 352 -30.92 -17.66 -12.86
C ASP A 352 -32.39 -17.81 -13.26
N SER A 353 -32.85 -17.02 -14.25
CA SER A 353 -34.24 -16.98 -14.72
C SER A 353 -35.28 -16.69 -13.62
N ALA A 354 -34.89 -16.14 -12.46
CA ALA A 354 -35.80 -15.81 -11.39
C ALA A 354 -36.98 -14.92 -11.88
N PRO A 355 -38.21 -15.09 -11.32
CA PRO A 355 -39.36 -14.28 -11.71
C PRO A 355 -39.11 -12.79 -11.45
N PRO A 356 -39.26 -11.93 -12.47
CA PRO A 356 -39.14 -10.49 -12.30
C PRO A 356 -40.31 -9.93 -11.48
N ARG A 357 -40.11 -8.78 -10.83
CA ARG A 357 -41.14 -8.10 -10.04
C ARG A 357 -41.14 -6.60 -10.34
N TYR A 358 -42.33 -6.02 -10.44
CA TYR A 358 -42.46 -4.57 -10.56
C TYR A 358 -42.33 -3.92 -9.19
N ASP A 359 -41.34 -3.04 -9.01
CA ASP A 359 -41.15 -2.22 -7.82
C ASP A 359 -41.76 -0.83 -8.07
N VAL A 360 -42.91 -0.61 -7.46
CA VAL A 360 -43.70 0.64 -7.58
C VAL A 360 -42.98 1.83 -6.97
N SER A 361 -42.17 1.62 -5.93
CA SER A 361 -41.48 2.73 -5.25
C SER A 361 -40.36 3.32 -6.09
N ARG A 362 -39.79 2.49 -6.99
CA ARG A 362 -38.66 2.85 -7.85
C ARG A 362 -39.04 3.00 -9.32
N ASP A 363 -40.29 2.69 -9.69
CA ASP A 363 -40.76 2.60 -11.07
C ASP A 363 -39.83 1.75 -11.96
N VAL A 364 -39.50 0.54 -11.49
CA VAL A 364 -38.64 -0.41 -12.24
C VAL A 364 -39.23 -1.82 -12.26
N VAL A 365 -38.84 -2.60 -13.27
CA VAL A 365 -38.94 -4.06 -13.19
C VAL A 365 -37.60 -4.60 -12.66
N ALA A 366 -37.63 -5.18 -11.47
CA ALA A 366 -36.49 -5.79 -10.79
C ALA A 366 -36.35 -7.27 -11.15
N PHE A 367 -35.11 -7.73 -11.29
CA PHE A 367 -34.73 -9.11 -11.56
C PHE A 367 -33.37 -9.41 -10.91
N ALA A 368 -33.04 -10.70 -10.75
CA ALA A 368 -31.82 -11.12 -10.06
C ALA A 368 -30.73 -11.51 -11.06
N GLY A 369 -29.50 -11.06 -10.79
CA GLY A 369 -28.29 -11.59 -11.40
C GLY A 369 -27.30 -12.08 -10.34
N ARG A 370 -26.25 -12.75 -10.77
CA ARG A 370 -25.14 -13.18 -9.92
C ARG A 370 -23.81 -12.89 -10.61
N ALA A 371 -22.83 -12.42 -9.83
CA ALA A 371 -21.48 -12.21 -10.29
C ALA A 371 -20.48 -12.59 -9.19
N LEU A 372 -19.47 -13.41 -9.54
CA LEU A 372 -18.47 -13.92 -8.58
C LEU A 372 -19.11 -14.52 -7.31
N GLY A 373 -20.20 -15.28 -7.48
CA GLY A 373 -20.95 -15.90 -6.39
C GLY A 373 -21.80 -14.96 -5.53
N ARG A 374 -21.80 -13.64 -5.80
CA ARG A 374 -22.63 -12.65 -5.09
C ARG A 374 -23.89 -12.34 -5.88
N GLN A 375 -24.99 -12.03 -5.19
CA GLN A 375 -26.19 -11.52 -5.83
C GLN A 375 -25.96 -10.09 -6.32
N VAL A 376 -26.46 -9.80 -7.52
CA VAL A 376 -26.48 -8.47 -8.13
C VAL A 376 -27.94 -8.08 -8.34
N ALA A 377 -28.33 -6.94 -7.79
CA ALA A 377 -29.68 -6.40 -7.94
C ALA A 377 -29.82 -5.74 -9.31
N CYS A 378 -30.56 -6.37 -10.22
CA CYS A 378 -30.76 -5.87 -11.57
C CYS A 378 -32.14 -5.22 -11.71
N ALA A 379 -32.23 -4.16 -12.48
CA ALA A 379 -33.48 -3.47 -12.76
C ALA A 379 -33.47 -2.87 -14.16
N ILE A 380 -34.66 -2.69 -14.74
CA ILE A 380 -34.87 -1.85 -15.92
C ILE A 380 -35.92 -0.80 -15.60
N SER A 381 -35.67 0.46 -15.99
CA SER A 381 -36.61 1.55 -15.68
C SER A 381 -37.91 1.44 -16.48
N ARG A 382 -38.99 1.97 -15.91
CA ARG A 382 -40.29 2.10 -16.59
C ARG A 382 -40.14 2.80 -17.93
N GLU A 383 -39.41 3.92 -17.98
CA GLU A 383 -39.19 4.69 -19.22
C GLU A 383 -38.50 3.84 -20.28
N ALA A 384 -37.48 3.05 -19.91
CA ALA A 384 -36.79 2.19 -20.85
C ALA A 384 -37.73 1.12 -21.44
N LEU A 385 -38.60 0.54 -20.61
CA LEU A 385 -39.62 -0.42 -21.03
C LEU A 385 -40.65 0.20 -21.96
N ASP A 386 -41.16 1.38 -21.59
CA ASP A 386 -42.18 2.10 -22.35
C ASP A 386 -41.61 2.52 -23.73
N ASP A 387 -40.41 3.11 -23.76
CA ASP A 387 -39.76 3.63 -24.97
C ASP A 387 -39.29 2.55 -25.96
N HIS A 388 -38.86 1.38 -25.47
CA HIS A 388 -38.05 0.44 -26.26
C HIS A 388 -38.51 -1.01 -26.24
N PHE A 389 -39.47 -1.37 -25.38
CA PHE A 389 -39.92 -2.75 -25.21
C PHE A 389 -41.44 -2.92 -25.28
N GLY A 390 -42.14 -1.90 -25.81
CA GLY A 390 -43.58 -1.97 -26.09
C GLY A 390 -44.41 -2.09 -24.80
N ALA A 391 -43.99 -1.39 -23.76
CA ALA A 391 -44.70 -1.35 -22.48
C ALA A 391 -45.48 -0.04 -22.25
N ASP A 392 -45.45 0.87 -23.22
CA ASP A 392 -46.16 2.14 -23.16
C ASP A 392 -47.67 1.94 -22.95
N GLY A 393 -48.25 2.73 -22.06
CA GLY A 393 -49.65 2.61 -21.65
C GLY A 393 -50.03 1.34 -20.87
N LEU A 394 -49.11 0.39 -20.63
CA LEU A 394 -49.43 -0.82 -19.86
C LEU A 394 -49.47 -0.55 -18.35
N ASP A 395 -50.12 -1.45 -17.62
CA ASP A 395 -50.11 -1.46 -16.15
C ASP A 395 -48.89 -2.21 -15.59
N LYS A 396 -48.90 -2.52 -14.30
CA LYS A 396 -47.78 -3.19 -13.62
C LYS A 396 -47.54 -4.60 -14.17
N GLU A 397 -48.61 -5.36 -14.40
CA GLU A 397 -48.53 -6.73 -14.92
C GLU A 397 -48.09 -6.72 -16.40
N GLY A 398 -48.65 -5.81 -17.20
CA GLY A 398 -48.28 -5.63 -18.59
C GLY A 398 -46.79 -5.27 -18.77
N ARG A 399 -46.22 -4.46 -17.87
CA ARG A 399 -44.77 -4.17 -17.88
C ARG A 399 -43.91 -5.39 -17.53
N VAL A 400 -44.35 -6.21 -16.58
CA VAL A 400 -43.67 -7.49 -16.29
C VAL A 400 -43.73 -8.43 -17.48
N GLN A 401 -44.87 -8.50 -18.19
CA GLN A 401 -45.00 -9.29 -19.42
C GLN A 401 -44.13 -8.74 -20.56
N ALA A 402 -44.03 -7.42 -20.72
CA ALA A 402 -43.14 -6.79 -21.69
C ALA A 402 -41.66 -7.11 -21.41
N PHE A 403 -41.27 -7.10 -20.13
CA PHE A 403 -39.96 -7.58 -19.72
C PHE A 403 -39.76 -9.06 -20.09
N LEU A 404 -40.70 -9.94 -19.76
CA LEU A 404 -40.58 -11.38 -20.03
C LEU A 404 -40.43 -11.69 -21.53
N ARG A 405 -41.19 -11.01 -22.39
CA ARG A 405 -41.06 -11.12 -23.86
C ARG A 405 -39.68 -10.69 -24.38
N SER A 406 -39.04 -9.76 -23.67
CA SER A 406 -37.76 -9.15 -24.07
C SER A 406 -36.60 -9.55 -23.16
N ARG A 407 -36.76 -10.58 -22.32
CA ARG A 407 -35.88 -10.88 -21.19
C ARG A 407 -34.43 -11.03 -21.60
N SER A 408 -34.15 -11.86 -22.60
CA SER A 408 -32.80 -12.11 -23.10
C SER A 408 -32.08 -10.83 -23.53
N LYS A 409 -32.80 -9.91 -24.21
CA LYS A 409 -32.23 -8.63 -24.66
C LYS A 409 -31.93 -7.71 -23.48
N ILE A 410 -32.84 -7.64 -22.50
CA ILE A 410 -32.67 -6.81 -21.30
C ILE A 410 -31.51 -7.34 -20.44
N GLU A 411 -31.43 -8.66 -20.26
CA GLU A 411 -30.33 -9.35 -19.55
C GLU A 411 -28.98 -9.11 -20.24
N GLN A 412 -28.91 -9.21 -21.57
CA GLN A 412 -27.70 -8.90 -22.33
C GLN A 412 -27.24 -7.44 -22.12
N MET A 413 -28.19 -6.51 -22.07
CA MET A 413 -27.90 -5.10 -21.82
C MET A 413 -27.43 -4.85 -20.39
N ALA A 414 -28.07 -5.48 -19.40
CA ALA A 414 -27.65 -5.42 -18.01
C ALA A 414 -26.23 -5.99 -17.83
N ARG A 415 -25.94 -7.14 -18.46
CA ARG A 415 -24.60 -7.75 -18.48
C ARG A 415 -23.57 -6.82 -19.11
N ALA A 416 -23.85 -6.25 -20.29
CA ALA A 416 -22.94 -5.34 -20.96
C ALA A 416 -22.65 -4.08 -20.13
N LYS A 417 -23.68 -3.49 -19.51
CA LYS A 417 -23.54 -2.33 -18.61
C LYS A 417 -22.76 -2.69 -17.36
N TYR A 418 -23.03 -3.84 -16.74
CA TYR A 418 -22.28 -4.29 -15.57
C TYR A 418 -20.80 -4.43 -15.86
N LEU A 419 -20.46 -5.09 -16.97
CA LEU A 419 -19.08 -5.42 -17.32
C LEU A 419 -18.25 -4.20 -17.75
N ASN A 420 -18.85 -3.26 -18.48
CA ASN A 420 -18.10 -2.19 -19.17
C ASN A 420 -18.53 -0.77 -18.81
N GLY A 421 -19.65 -0.63 -18.09
CA GLY A 421 -20.25 0.66 -17.77
C GLY A 421 -20.08 1.06 -16.31
N THR A 422 -20.48 2.30 -16.04
CA THR A 422 -20.73 2.78 -14.69
C THR A 422 -21.99 2.12 -14.14
N ILE A 423 -21.91 1.67 -12.89
CA ILE A 423 -23.07 1.20 -12.15
C ILE A 423 -23.40 2.19 -11.05
N GLU A 424 -24.67 2.26 -10.70
CA GLU A 424 -25.22 3.22 -9.74
C GLU A 424 -24.72 2.93 -8.32
N GLU A 425 -24.76 1.66 -7.92
CA GLU A 425 -24.34 1.17 -6.60
C GLU A 425 -23.58 -0.15 -6.73
N PRO A 426 -22.66 -0.47 -5.79
CA PRO A 426 -22.01 -1.77 -5.76
C PRO A 426 -23.03 -2.92 -5.76
N ASP A 427 -22.76 -3.97 -6.53
CA ASP A 427 -23.67 -5.12 -6.69
C ASP A 427 -25.09 -4.75 -7.18
N ALA A 428 -25.26 -3.63 -7.91
CA ALA A 428 -26.53 -3.25 -8.53
C ALA A 428 -26.36 -2.74 -9.97
N VAL A 429 -27.36 -2.98 -10.82
CA VAL A 429 -27.39 -2.52 -12.22
C VAL A 429 -28.77 -2.04 -12.59
N LEU A 430 -28.89 -0.79 -13.06
CA LEU A 430 -30.15 -0.26 -13.60
C LEU A 430 -30.04 0.03 -15.09
N VAL A 431 -30.76 -0.70 -15.94
CA VAL A 431 -30.86 -0.40 -17.37
C VAL A 431 -31.80 0.78 -17.60
N LYS A 432 -31.30 1.85 -18.20
CA LYS A 432 -32.06 3.07 -18.56
C LYS A 432 -32.18 3.23 -20.07
N THR A 433 -33.06 4.12 -20.53
CA THR A 433 -33.23 4.47 -21.95
C THR A 433 -31.90 4.84 -22.64
N SER A 434 -31.00 5.55 -21.95
CA SER A 434 -29.67 5.91 -22.47
C SER A 434 -28.82 4.70 -22.83
N ASP A 435 -28.92 3.62 -22.05
CA ASP A 435 -28.14 2.40 -22.22
C ASP A 435 -28.64 1.61 -23.44
N VAL A 436 -29.96 1.66 -23.71
CA VAL A 436 -30.58 1.07 -24.91
C VAL A 436 -30.08 1.75 -26.19
N ARG A 437 -30.05 3.09 -26.19
CA ARG A 437 -29.59 3.88 -27.34
C ARG A 437 -28.10 3.72 -27.59
N GLY A 438 -27.29 3.55 -26.53
CA GLY A 438 -25.85 3.29 -26.62
C GLY A 438 -25.55 1.93 -27.27
N ALA A 439 -26.24 0.87 -26.83
CA ALA A 439 -26.08 -0.47 -27.39
C ALA A 439 -26.40 -0.54 -28.90
N ALA A 440 -27.44 0.16 -29.35
CA ALA A 440 -27.82 0.21 -30.78
C ALA A 440 -26.80 0.94 -31.67
N LYS A 441 -25.98 1.84 -31.11
CA LYS A 441 -24.88 2.52 -31.83
C LYS A 441 -23.61 1.67 -31.89
N SER A 442 -23.35 0.86 -30.86
CA SER A 442 -22.19 -0.04 -30.79
C SER A 442 -22.34 -1.25 -31.72
N SER A 443 -23.55 -1.71 -32.02
CA SER A 443 -23.79 -2.84 -32.95
C SER A 443 -23.76 -2.47 -34.43
N ARG A 444 -23.52 -1.18 -34.76
CA ARG A 444 -23.43 -0.65 -36.13
C ARG A 444 -22.00 -0.24 -36.53
N ARG A 445 -21.02 -0.48 -35.65
CA ARG A 445 -19.58 -0.39 -35.91
C ARG A 445 -18.99 -1.78 -35.78
#